data_AF-A0A1G3T5Y8-F1
#
_entry.id   AF-A0A1G3T5Y8-F1
#
_cell.length_a   1.000
_cell.length_b   1.000
_cell.length_c   1.000
_cell.angle_alpha   90.00
_cell.angle_beta   90.00
_cell.angle_gamma   90.00
#
_symmetry.space_group_name_H-M   'P 1'
#
loop_
_entity.id
_entity.type
_entity.pdbx_description
1 polymer ?
#
loop_
_entity_poly.entity_id
_entity_poly.type
_entity_poly.pdbx_seq_one_letter_code
_entity_poly.pdbx_strand_id
1 'polypeptide(L)'
;MIYTIKPISSFLLVLLSLWCFIAIKAEGKDLSTKKMVALLEPIEQHAIQYGEGDIKVYVFIDPKCPHSRDFISMIFENQKMRTIYRYHIYFYELKRFNSHFLIGAIYSAPSPLQRMLEVMVGKKEITSAQNSDVKIEEKIDDIKRVAEQIGVSKRPYLIVAKEWD
;
A
#
# COMPACT_ATOMS: atom_id res chain seq x y z
N MET A 1 49.34 -33.26 36.58
CA MET A 1 49.17 -32.61 35.26
C MET A 1 47.66 -32.38 35.08
N ILE A 2 47.17 -31.17 35.33
CA ILE A 2 45.74 -30.82 35.32
C ILE A 2 45.51 -29.90 34.11
N TYR A 3 44.73 -30.36 33.14
CA TYR A 3 44.32 -29.56 31.97
C TYR A 3 43.02 -28.83 32.29
N THR A 4 43.09 -27.51 32.43
CA THR A 4 41.91 -26.63 32.50
C THR A 4 41.47 -26.27 31.07
N ILE A 5 40.29 -26.76 30.68
CA ILE A 5 39.65 -26.43 29.39
C ILE A 5 38.95 -25.08 29.53
N LYS A 6 39.37 -24.07 28.76
CA LYS A 6 38.75 -22.73 28.76
C LYS A 6 37.39 -22.75 28.01
N PRO A 7 36.34 -22.12 28.54
CA PRO A 7 35.01 -22.07 27.93
C PRO A 7 34.94 -20.93 26.89
N ILE A 8 35.62 -21.07 25.76
CA ILE A 8 35.57 -20.06 24.67
C ILE A 8 34.46 -20.41 23.64
N SER A 9 33.92 -21.63 23.70
CA SER A 9 33.00 -22.18 22.70
C SER A 9 31.56 -21.61 22.75
N SER A 10 31.02 -21.35 23.94
CA SER A 10 29.56 -21.13 24.06
C SER A 10 29.09 -19.75 23.60
N PHE A 11 29.93 -18.71 23.68
CA PHE A 11 29.55 -17.35 23.28
C PHE A 11 29.57 -17.16 21.75
N LEU A 12 30.49 -17.84 21.07
CA LEU A 12 30.59 -17.81 19.60
C LEU A 12 29.39 -18.49 18.93
N LEU A 13 28.90 -19.59 19.51
CA LEU A 13 27.70 -20.32 19.05
C LEU A 13 26.41 -19.51 19.23
N VAL A 14 26.27 -18.78 20.35
CA VAL A 14 25.13 -17.87 20.56
C VAL A 14 25.15 -16.70 19.58
N LEU A 15 26.32 -16.14 19.28
CA LEU A 15 26.43 -15.09 18.27
C LEU A 15 26.11 -15.64 16.87
N LEU A 16 26.67 -16.79 16.46
CA LEU A 16 26.36 -17.38 15.15
C LEU A 16 24.86 -17.69 14.96
N SER A 17 24.21 -18.25 15.97
CA SER A 17 22.76 -18.50 15.92
C SER A 17 21.95 -17.21 15.82
N LEU A 18 22.31 -16.15 16.56
CA LEU A 18 21.64 -14.85 16.50
C LEU A 18 21.76 -14.20 15.11
N TRP A 19 22.91 -14.33 14.45
CA TRP A 19 23.13 -13.82 13.10
C TRP A 19 22.31 -14.60 12.05
N CYS A 20 22.18 -15.93 12.16
CA CYS A 20 21.29 -16.72 11.31
C CYS A 20 19.82 -16.28 11.43
N PHE A 21 19.33 -16.02 12.65
CA PHE A 21 17.95 -15.56 12.84
C PHE A 21 17.68 -14.19 12.19
N ILE A 22 18.67 -13.29 12.19
CA ILE A 22 18.53 -11.95 11.57
C ILE A 22 18.48 -12.08 10.04
N ALA A 23 19.35 -12.90 9.44
CA ALA A 23 19.40 -13.11 7.99
C ALA A 23 18.09 -13.71 7.45
N ILE A 24 17.58 -14.77 8.09
CA ILE A 24 16.33 -15.44 7.70
C ILE A 24 15.14 -14.47 7.74
N LYS A 25 15.10 -13.58 8.75
CA LYS A 25 14.00 -12.60 8.91
C LYS A 25 14.03 -11.52 7.81
N ALA A 26 15.21 -11.12 7.35
CA ALA A 26 15.35 -10.14 6.28
C ALA A 26 14.93 -10.72 4.92
N GLU A 27 15.40 -11.93 4.58
CA GLU A 27 15.03 -12.63 3.34
C GLU A 27 13.53 -12.95 3.28
N GLY A 28 12.94 -13.39 4.40
CA GLY A 28 11.50 -13.68 4.47
C GLY A 28 10.61 -12.44 4.23
N LYS A 29 11.06 -11.26 4.66
CA LYS A 29 10.33 -10.00 4.42
C LYS A 29 10.41 -9.58 2.95
N ASP A 30 11.57 -9.69 2.32
CA ASP A 30 11.77 -9.37 0.90
C ASP A 30 10.96 -10.30 -0.01
N LEU A 31 10.96 -11.60 0.27
CA LEU A 31 10.15 -12.58 -0.45
C LEU A 31 8.64 -12.31 -0.30
N SER A 32 8.21 -11.81 0.87
CA SER A 32 6.82 -11.41 1.10
C SER A 32 6.45 -10.18 0.28
N THR A 33 7.30 -9.15 0.22
CA THR A 33 7.06 -7.95 -0.58
C THR A 33 7.04 -8.24 -2.08
N LYS A 34 7.99 -9.03 -2.60
CA LYS A 34 8.01 -9.44 -4.02
C LYS A 34 6.73 -10.18 -4.43
N LYS A 35 6.24 -11.08 -3.58
CA LYS A 35 4.96 -11.78 -3.80
C LYS A 35 3.77 -10.82 -3.81
N MET A 36 3.73 -9.83 -2.91
CA MET A 36 2.68 -8.81 -2.93
C MET A 36 2.74 -7.97 -4.20
N VAL A 37 3.93 -7.56 -4.63
CA VAL A 37 4.11 -6.76 -5.86
C VAL A 37 3.67 -7.54 -7.10
N ALA A 38 4.01 -8.82 -7.21
CA ALA A 38 3.56 -9.67 -8.32
C ALA A 38 2.02 -9.79 -8.39
N LEU A 39 1.31 -9.71 -7.26
CA LEU A 39 -0.16 -9.68 -7.24
C LEU A 39 -0.74 -8.32 -7.67
N LEU A 40 0.05 -7.24 -7.59
CA LEU A 40 -0.36 -5.87 -7.94
C LEU A 40 -0.14 -5.55 -9.41
N GLU A 41 0.85 -6.18 -10.06
CA GLU A 41 1.15 -5.97 -11.49
C GLU A 41 -0.09 -6.07 -12.39
N PRO A 42 -0.96 -7.10 -12.26
CA PRO A 42 -2.13 -7.23 -13.13
C PRO A 42 -3.21 -6.18 -12.92
N ILE A 43 -3.16 -5.42 -11.82
CA ILE A 43 -4.11 -4.34 -11.52
C ILE A 43 -3.46 -2.96 -11.59
N GLU A 44 -2.20 -2.83 -12.05
CA GLU A 44 -1.48 -1.57 -12.05
C GLU A 44 -2.19 -0.49 -12.87
N GLN A 45 -2.86 -0.87 -13.98
CA GLN A 45 -3.69 0.05 -14.78
C GLN A 45 -4.93 0.60 -14.05
N HIS A 46 -5.30 0.03 -12.90
CA HIS A 46 -6.44 0.50 -12.11
C HIS A 46 -6.04 1.57 -11.08
N ALA A 47 -4.74 1.76 -10.85
CA ALA A 47 -4.24 2.73 -9.89
C ALA A 47 -4.51 4.18 -10.35
N ILE A 48 -4.87 5.04 -9.40
CA ILE A 48 -4.71 6.48 -9.57
C ILE A 48 -3.26 6.81 -9.24
N GLN A 49 -2.49 7.25 -10.23
CA GLN A 49 -1.11 7.65 -10.03
C GLN A 49 -1.03 9.07 -9.45
N TYR A 50 -0.15 9.28 -8.46
CA TYR A 50 0.13 10.60 -7.92
C TYR A 50 1.60 10.76 -7.56
N GLY A 51 2.24 11.84 -8.03
CA GLY A 51 3.67 12.05 -7.91
C GLY A 51 4.47 11.44 -9.06
N GLU A 52 5.75 11.79 -9.11
CA GLU A 52 6.66 11.55 -10.24
C GLU A 52 8.00 10.95 -9.79
N GLY A 53 8.17 10.67 -8.50
CA GLY A 53 9.45 10.17 -7.98
C GLY A 53 9.73 8.71 -8.32
N ASP A 54 10.99 8.31 -8.18
CA ASP A 54 11.46 6.98 -8.58
C ASP A 54 11.00 5.85 -7.64
N ILE A 55 10.66 6.19 -6.39
CA ILE A 55 10.24 5.16 -5.42
C ILE A 55 8.75 4.85 -5.62
N LYS A 56 8.45 3.67 -6.15
CA LYS A 56 7.08 3.18 -6.31
C LYS A 56 6.45 2.80 -4.96
N VAL A 57 5.28 3.35 -4.67
CA VAL A 57 4.50 3.03 -3.47
C VAL A 57 3.09 2.66 -3.84
N TYR A 58 2.69 1.42 -3.57
CA TYR A 58 1.30 0.98 -3.72
C TYR A 58 0.53 1.32 -2.44
N VAL A 59 -0.64 1.92 -2.58
CA VAL A 59 -1.44 2.41 -1.44
C VAL A 59 -2.89 1.96 -1.58
N PHE A 60 -3.40 1.23 -0.60
CA PHE A 60 -4.83 0.95 -0.48
C PHE A 60 -5.49 1.92 0.51
N ILE A 61 -6.53 2.61 0.07
CA ILE A 61 -7.24 3.64 0.84
C ILE A 61 -8.76 3.48 0.76
N ASP A 62 -9.46 4.17 1.65
CA ASP A 62 -10.91 4.36 1.59
C ASP A 62 -11.21 5.87 1.66
N PRO A 63 -12.03 6.44 0.75
CA PRO A 63 -12.24 7.89 0.66
C PRO A 63 -12.98 8.47 1.90
N LYS A 64 -13.65 7.62 2.68
CA LYS A 64 -14.34 7.98 3.92
C LYS A 64 -13.54 7.65 5.18
N CYS A 65 -12.41 6.94 5.08
CA CYS A 65 -11.55 6.66 6.22
C CYS A 65 -10.72 7.90 6.62
N PRO A 66 -10.82 8.39 7.87
CA PRO A 66 -10.09 9.58 8.31
C PRO A 66 -8.58 9.47 8.09
N HIS A 67 -7.96 8.36 8.48
CA HIS A 67 -6.51 8.17 8.29
C HIS A 67 -6.09 8.11 6.82
N SER A 68 -6.95 7.61 5.94
CA SER A 68 -6.69 7.66 4.49
C SER A 68 -6.73 9.09 3.98
N ARG A 69 -7.69 9.90 4.46
CA ARG A 69 -7.77 11.32 4.11
C ARG A 69 -6.57 12.09 4.65
N ASP A 70 -6.18 11.86 5.90
CA ASP A 70 -4.98 12.48 6.50
C ASP A 70 -3.72 12.15 5.67
N PHE A 71 -3.57 10.89 5.24
CA PHE A 71 -2.48 10.49 4.38
C PHE A 71 -2.51 11.22 3.02
N ILE A 72 -3.67 11.30 2.36
CA ILE A 72 -3.81 12.01 1.08
C ILE A 72 -3.56 13.52 1.23
N SER A 73 -4.03 14.15 2.31
CA SER A 73 -3.74 15.56 2.61
C SER A 73 -2.25 15.78 2.83
N MET A 74 -1.58 14.92 3.60
CA MET A 74 -0.14 15.00 3.83
C MET A 74 0.66 14.93 2.52
N ILE A 75 0.35 13.99 1.62
CA ILE A 75 1.05 13.90 0.32
C ILE A 75 0.65 15.03 -0.63
N PHE A 76 -0.54 15.62 -0.50
CA PHE A 76 -1.01 16.76 -1.29
C PHE A 76 -0.32 18.07 -0.88
N GLU A 77 -0.12 18.28 0.42
CA GLU A 77 0.54 19.47 0.96
C GLU A 77 2.07 19.40 0.79
N ASN A 78 2.64 18.19 0.71
CA ASN A 78 4.08 17.99 0.65
C ASN A 78 4.57 17.64 -0.77
N GLN A 79 4.93 18.66 -1.54
CA GLN A 79 5.49 18.47 -2.88
C GLN A 79 6.74 17.58 -2.90
N LYS A 80 7.62 17.70 -1.88
CA LYS A 80 8.84 16.89 -1.80
C LYS A 80 8.53 15.39 -1.71
N MET A 81 7.43 14.99 -1.06
CA MET A 81 7.02 13.59 -1.05
C MET A 81 6.68 13.11 -2.47
N ARG A 82 6.03 13.94 -3.28
CA ARG A 82 5.65 13.61 -4.66
C ARG A 82 6.82 13.60 -5.64
N THR A 83 7.94 14.24 -5.32
CA THR A 83 9.18 14.16 -6.11
C THR A 83 10.03 12.94 -5.74
N ILE A 84 9.84 12.39 -4.56
CA ILE A 84 10.57 11.19 -4.09
C ILE A 84 9.79 9.92 -4.42
N TYR A 85 8.47 9.96 -4.27
CA TYR A 85 7.59 8.80 -4.41
C TYR A 85 6.61 8.98 -5.57
N ARG A 86 6.37 7.88 -6.29
CA ARG A 86 5.25 7.71 -7.22
C ARG A 86 4.23 6.77 -6.57
N TYR A 87 3.09 7.34 -6.17
CA TYR A 87 2.02 6.61 -5.49
C TYR A 87 1.08 5.97 -6.51
N HIS A 88 0.84 4.66 -6.37
CA HIS A 88 -0.17 3.89 -7.10
C HIS A 88 -1.32 3.63 -6.14
N ILE A 89 -2.37 4.43 -6.25
CA ILE A 89 -3.44 4.50 -5.25
C ILE A 89 -4.65 3.69 -5.70
N TYR A 90 -5.09 2.77 -4.85
CA TYR A 90 -6.25 1.91 -5.04
C TYR A 90 -7.30 2.18 -3.97
N PHE A 91 -8.56 2.26 -4.37
CA PHE A 91 -9.66 2.29 -3.42
C PHE A 91 -10.09 0.89 -3.02
N TYR A 92 -10.07 0.64 -1.71
CA TYR A 92 -10.53 -0.60 -1.11
C TYR A 92 -11.39 -0.31 0.12
N GLU A 93 -12.70 -0.40 -0.09
CA GLU A 93 -13.73 -0.08 0.90
C GLU A 93 -13.53 -0.83 2.23
N LEU A 94 -13.71 -0.09 3.32
CA LEU A 94 -14.04 -0.65 4.63
C LEU A 94 -15.56 -0.68 4.77
N LYS A 95 -16.14 -1.88 4.92
CA LYS A 95 -17.60 -2.10 4.98
C LYS A 95 -18.35 -1.13 5.91
N ARG A 96 -17.74 -0.70 7.02
CA ARG A 96 -18.35 0.25 7.96
C ARG A 96 -18.62 1.65 7.39
N PHE A 97 -17.95 2.05 6.30
CA PHE A 97 -18.06 3.38 5.72
C PHE A 97 -19.00 3.45 4.51
N ASN A 98 -19.36 2.32 3.89
CA ASN A 98 -20.22 2.25 2.71
C ASN A 98 -19.74 3.26 1.63
N SER A 99 -18.45 3.19 1.29
CA SER A 99 -17.80 4.08 0.33
C SER A 99 -17.95 3.65 -1.13
N HIS A 100 -18.53 2.47 -1.42
CA HIS A 100 -18.62 1.88 -2.76
C HIS A 100 -19.01 2.87 -3.87
N PHE A 101 -20.17 3.52 -3.76
CA PHE A 101 -20.63 4.47 -4.78
C PHE A 101 -19.75 5.72 -4.89
N LEU A 102 -19.13 6.16 -3.79
CA LEU A 102 -18.19 7.27 -3.82
C LEU A 102 -16.90 6.87 -4.55
N ILE A 103 -16.41 5.64 -4.33
CA ILE A 103 -15.27 5.08 -5.06
C ILE A 103 -15.59 5.03 -6.56
N GLY A 104 -16.76 4.50 -6.92
CA GLY A 104 -17.23 4.48 -8.31
C GLY A 104 -17.27 5.89 -8.91
N ALA A 105 -17.83 6.87 -8.19
CA ALA A 105 -17.88 8.27 -8.65
C ALA A 105 -16.49 8.90 -8.83
N ILE A 106 -15.47 8.48 -8.09
CA ILE A 106 -14.10 8.93 -8.28
C ILE A 106 -13.50 8.33 -9.55
N TYR A 107 -13.62 7.01 -9.73
CA TYR A 107 -13.07 6.33 -10.90
C TYR A 107 -13.76 6.70 -12.21
N SER A 108 -15.04 7.05 -12.18
CA SER A 108 -15.81 7.47 -13.36
C SER A 108 -15.56 8.92 -13.77
N ALA A 109 -14.84 9.70 -12.96
CA ALA A 109 -14.60 11.11 -13.28
C ALA A 109 -13.64 11.25 -14.48
N PRO A 110 -13.78 12.32 -15.30
CA PRO A 110 -12.84 12.59 -16.39
C PRO A 110 -11.38 12.69 -15.93
N SER A 111 -11.16 13.19 -14.71
CA SER A 111 -9.87 13.21 -14.03
C SER A 111 -10.00 12.55 -12.65
N PRO A 112 -9.77 11.22 -12.55
CA PRO A 112 -9.89 10.50 -11.29
C PRO A 112 -8.97 11.03 -10.19
N LEU A 113 -7.75 11.46 -10.55
CA LEU A 113 -6.80 12.06 -9.61
C LEU A 113 -7.34 13.35 -9.01
N GLN A 114 -7.76 14.30 -9.86
CA GLN A 114 -8.33 15.56 -9.38
C GLN A 114 -9.57 15.30 -8.51
N ARG A 115 -10.42 14.38 -8.95
CA ARG A 115 -11.63 14.00 -8.21
C ARG A 115 -11.30 13.41 -6.84
N MET A 116 -10.32 12.52 -6.76
CA MET A 116 -9.84 11.97 -5.49
C MET A 116 -9.38 13.09 -4.55
N LEU A 117 -8.57 14.04 -5.04
CA LEU A 117 -8.06 15.14 -4.22
C LEU A 117 -9.20 16.05 -3.71
N GLU A 118 -10.18 16.38 -4.55
CA GLU A 118 -11.38 17.12 -4.14
C GLU A 118 -12.16 16.40 -3.03
N VAL A 119 -12.33 15.08 -3.16
CA VAL A 119 -13.06 14.27 -2.17
C VAL A 119 -12.31 14.20 -0.86
N MET A 120 -11.00 13.90 -0.93
CA MET A 120 -10.23 13.46 0.23
C MET A 120 -9.53 14.60 0.97
N VAL A 121 -9.13 15.65 0.25
CA VAL A 121 -8.52 16.86 0.83
C VAL A 121 -9.57 17.95 1.01
N GLY A 122 -10.47 18.10 0.04
CA GLY A 122 -11.55 19.07 0.11
C GLY A 122 -12.63 18.70 1.15
N LYS A 123 -13.38 19.72 1.58
CA LYS A 123 -14.57 19.57 2.45
C LYS A 123 -15.88 19.38 1.66
N LYS A 124 -15.79 19.06 0.36
CA LYS A 124 -16.96 19.04 -0.51
C LYS A 124 -17.73 17.74 -0.29
N GLU A 125 -18.97 17.85 0.18
CA GLU A 125 -19.90 16.73 0.09
C GLU A 125 -20.15 16.42 -1.38
N ILE A 126 -19.95 15.16 -1.75
CA ILE A 126 -20.09 14.70 -3.13
C ILE A 126 -21.29 13.77 -3.18
N THR A 127 -22.28 14.18 -3.96
CA THR A 127 -23.37 13.31 -4.38
C THR A 127 -22.81 12.25 -5.33
N SER A 128 -22.80 10.99 -4.88
CA SER A 128 -22.53 9.84 -5.73
C SER A 128 -23.83 9.37 -6.38
N ALA A 129 -23.86 9.23 -7.70
CA ALA A 129 -24.93 8.50 -8.36
C ALA A 129 -24.96 7.05 -7.83
N GLN A 130 -26.15 6.49 -7.62
CA GLN A 130 -26.29 5.11 -7.12
C GLN A 130 -26.03 4.04 -8.18
N ASN A 131 -25.73 4.43 -9.42
CA ASN A 131 -25.42 3.50 -10.50
C ASN A 131 -24.00 3.76 -10.98
N SER A 132 -23.17 2.73 -10.92
CA SER A 132 -21.82 2.66 -11.47
C SER A 132 -21.82 1.91 -12.79
N ASP A 133 -20.91 2.30 -13.69
CA ASP A 133 -20.64 1.59 -14.94
C ASP A 133 -20.08 0.19 -14.61
N VAL A 134 -20.49 -0.83 -15.37
CA VAL A 134 -20.02 -2.22 -15.23
C VAL A 134 -18.49 -2.30 -15.21
N LYS A 135 -17.80 -1.52 -16.05
CA LYS A 135 -16.32 -1.50 -16.10
C LYS A 135 -15.70 -0.97 -14.80
N ILE A 136 -16.43 -0.13 -14.07
CA ILE A 136 -15.97 0.43 -12.80
C ILE A 136 -16.20 -0.58 -11.67
N GLU A 137 -17.30 -1.32 -11.72
CA GLU A 137 -17.54 -2.44 -10.80
C GLU A 137 -16.48 -3.54 -10.95
N GLU A 138 -16.19 -3.95 -12.19
CA GLU A 138 -15.11 -4.92 -12.48
C GLU A 138 -13.77 -4.45 -11.93
N LYS A 139 -13.44 -3.16 -12.14
CA LYS A 139 -12.24 -2.54 -11.56
C LYS A 139 -12.21 -2.62 -10.03
N ILE A 140 -13.32 -2.31 -9.36
CA ILE A 140 -13.42 -2.34 -7.89
C ILE A 140 -13.26 -3.78 -7.38
N ASP A 141 -13.88 -4.76 -8.05
CA ASP A 141 -13.80 -6.17 -7.70
C ASP A 141 -12.40 -6.76 -7.91
N ASP A 142 -11.72 -6.40 -8.99
CA ASP A 142 -10.33 -6.81 -9.25
C ASP A 142 -9.38 -6.30 -8.17
N ILE A 143 -9.51 -5.02 -7.79
CA ILE A 143 -8.75 -4.42 -6.69
C ILE A 143 -9.05 -5.14 -5.37
N LYS A 144 -10.31 -5.38 -5.07
CA LYS A 144 -10.75 -6.06 -3.84
C LYS A 144 -10.16 -7.46 -3.73
N ARG A 145 -10.22 -8.26 -4.81
CA ARG A 145 -9.67 -9.61 -4.87
C ARG A 145 -8.17 -9.61 -4.54
N VAL A 146 -7.41 -8.71 -5.17
CA VAL A 146 -5.97 -8.59 -4.91
C VAL A 146 -5.69 -8.11 -3.47
N ALA A 147 -6.45 -7.12 -2.97
CA ALA A 147 -6.30 -6.64 -1.60
C ALA A 147 -6.57 -7.73 -0.55
N GLU A 148 -7.55 -8.61 -0.80
CA GLU A 148 -7.85 -9.77 0.03
C GLU A 148 -6.72 -10.80 -0.01
N GLN A 149 -6.16 -11.10 -1.19
CA GLN A 149 -5.01 -12.00 -1.33
C GLN A 149 -3.75 -11.49 -0.63
N ILE A 150 -3.52 -10.18 -0.66
CA ILE A 150 -2.40 -9.53 0.05
C ILE A 150 -2.66 -9.44 1.57
N GLY A 151 -3.92 -9.56 2.01
CA GLY A 151 -4.29 -9.48 3.43
C GLY A 151 -4.43 -8.04 3.95
N VAL A 152 -4.90 -7.11 3.12
CA VAL A 152 -5.10 -5.71 3.49
C VAL A 152 -6.22 -5.57 4.53
N SER A 153 -5.83 -5.43 5.80
CA SER A 153 -6.77 -5.34 6.93
C SER A 153 -7.05 -3.91 7.42
N LYS A 154 -6.20 -2.94 7.06
CA LYS A 154 -6.28 -1.54 7.52
C LYS A 154 -6.07 -0.58 6.35
N ARG A 155 -6.54 0.66 6.49
CA ARG A 155 -6.41 1.75 5.50
C ARG A 155 -5.88 3.02 6.22
N PRO A 156 -4.91 3.76 5.68
CA PRO A 156 -4.13 3.43 4.48
C PRO A 156 -3.25 2.20 4.73
N TYR A 157 -3.01 1.40 3.69
CA TYR A 157 -2.03 0.30 3.69
C TYR A 157 -1.01 0.56 2.61
N LEU A 158 0.28 0.55 2.95
CA LEU A 158 1.36 0.94 2.07
C LEU A 158 2.30 -0.23 1.82
N ILE A 159 2.67 -0.42 0.55
CA ILE A 159 3.71 -1.34 0.11
C ILE A 159 4.72 -0.50 -0.66
N VAL A 160 5.94 -0.40 -0.13
CA VAL A 160 7.05 0.27 -0.82
C VAL A 160 7.75 -0.76 -1.68
N ALA A 161 7.62 -0.63 -3.00
CA ALA A 161 8.40 -1.41 -3.94
C ALA A 161 9.73 -0.70 -4.15
N LYS A 162 10.80 -1.32 -3.64
CA LYS A 162 12.14 -0.91 -4.05
C LYS A 162 12.39 -1.54 -5.42
N GLU A 163 12.34 -0.72 -6.46
CA GLU A 163 12.94 -1.06 -7.75
C GLU A 163 14.46 -1.09 -7.49
N TRP A 164 15.03 -2.29 -7.38
CA TRP A 164 16.47 -2.47 -7.34
C TRP A 164 16.91 -2.67 -8.79
N ASP A 165 17.85 -1.84 -9.25
CA ASP A 165 18.61 -2.06 -10.48
C ASP A 165 19.40 -3.38 -10.43
#